data_AF-A0A7Y2JMA0-F1
#
_entry.id   AF-A0A7Y2JMA0-F1
#
_cell.length_a   1.000
_cell.length_b   1.000
_cell.length_c   1.000
_cell.angle_alpha   90.00
_cell.angle_beta   90.00
_cell.angle_gamma   90.00
#
_symmetry.space_group_name_H-M   'P 1'
#
loop_
_entity.id
_entity.type
_entity.pdbx_description
1 polymer ?
#
loop_
_entity_poly.entity_id
_entity_poly.type
_entity_poly.pdbx_seq_one_letter_code
_entity_poly.pdbx_strand_id
1 'polypeptide(L)'
;MLDSFLVRAALAGLGVALAAAPLGCFVVWRRMAYFGDATAHAAILGVALALALSLPIFVGALVMALGMGLAVTLLAHRGLAVDTALGVLAHSSLAFGLVAVSLLTDVRVNLMGLLFGDILAVSRADIALIWSGAALVVGLLVWRWSALLMSTLNA
;
A
#
# COMPACT_ATOMS: atom_id res chain seq x y z
N MET A 1 -15.82 -9.24 -28.79
CA MET A 1 -14.81 -8.16 -28.72
C MET A 1 -14.66 -7.82 -27.24
N LEU A 2 -13.44 -7.76 -26.69
CA LEU A 2 -13.27 -7.43 -25.28
C LEU A 2 -13.62 -5.95 -25.06
N ASP A 3 -14.48 -5.66 -24.09
CA ASP A 3 -14.87 -4.29 -23.78
C ASP A 3 -13.67 -3.48 -23.27
N SER A 4 -13.63 -2.19 -23.61
CA SER A 4 -12.52 -1.30 -23.26
C SER A 4 -12.22 -1.26 -21.77
N PHE A 5 -13.24 -1.34 -20.90
CA PHE A 5 -13.07 -1.34 -19.45
C PHE A 5 -12.46 -2.65 -18.94
N LEU A 6 -12.77 -3.78 -19.59
CA LEU A 6 -12.27 -5.09 -19.20
C LEU A 6 -10.79 -5.25 -19.54
N VAL A 7 -10.37 -4.72 -20.70
CA VAL A 7 -8.94 -4.65 -21.07
C VAL A 7 -8.17 -3.74 -20.11
N ARG A 8 -8.74 -2.59 -19.73
CA ARG A 8 -8.14 -1.68 -18.74
C ARG A 8 -7.97 -2.36 -17.38
N ALA A 9 -9.00 -3.03 -16.89
CA ALA A 9 -8.96 -3.79 -15.65
C ALA A 9 -7.89 -4.88 -15.68
N ALA A 10 -7.79 -5.64 -16.78
CA ALA A 10 -6.77 -6.67 -16.94
C ALA A 10 -5.34 -6.09 -16.93
N LEU A 11 -5.10 -4.98 -17.64
CA LEU A 11 -3.80 -4.30 -17.67
C LEU A 11 -3.41 -3.71 -16.31
N ALA A 12 -4.38 -3.16 -15.58
CA ALA A 12 -4.19 -2.65 -14.23
C ALA A 12 -3.81 -3.78 -13.27
N GLY A 13 -4.57 -4.88 -13.29
CA GLY A 13 -4.31 -6.06 -12.47
C GLY A 13 -2.93 -6.68 -12.74
N LEU A 14 -2.54 -6.80 -14.00
CA LEU A 14 -1.20 -7.28 -14.38
C LEU A 14 -0.08 -6.37 -13.85
N GLY A 15 -0.23 -5.05 -14.00
CA GLY A 15 0.77 -4.11 -13.48
C GLY A 15 0.93 -4.21 -11.96
N VAL A 16 -0.19 -4.29 -11.22
CA VAL A 16 -0.17 -4.49 -9.76
C VAL A 16 0.45 -5.84 -9.40
N ALA A 17 0.09 -6.93 -10.09
CA ALA A 17 0.62 -8.27 -9.83
C ALA A 17 2.15 -8.33 -10.04
N LEU A 18 2.67 -7.69 -11.08
CA LEU A 18 4.11 -7.63 -11.35
C LEU A 18 4.90 -6.92 -10.25
N ALA A 19 4.33 -5.90 -9.62
CA ALA A 19 4.96 -5.22 -8.50
C ALA A 19 4.79 -6.00 -7.18
N ALA A 20 3.58 -6.48 -6.92
CA ALA A 20 3.21 -7.10 -5.64
C ALA A 20 3.78 -8.51 -5.46
N ALA A 21 3.82 -9.33 -6.51
CA ALA A 21 4.32 -10.72 -6.42
C ALA A 21 5.77 -10.81 -5.91
N PRO A 22 6.76 -10.11 -6.48
CA PRO A 22 8.14 -10.20 -5.99
C PRO A 22 8.31 -9.58 -4.60
N LEU A 23 7.61 -8.47 -4.30
CA LEU A 23 7.62 -7.88 -2.96
C LEU A 23 7.04 -8.86 -1.92
N GLY A 24 5.97 -9.58 -2.27
CA GLY A 24 5.36 -10.61 -1.43
C GLY A 24 6.33 -11.72 -1.06
N CYS A 25 7.14 -12.20 -2.01
CA CYS A 25 8.19 -13.19 -1.73
C CYS A 25 9.18 -12.70 -0.67
N PHE A 26 9.66 -11.45 -0.77
CA PHE A 26 10.57 -10.87 0.22
C PHE A 26 9.90 -10.66 1.58
N VAL A 27 8.64 -10.24 1.61
CA VAL A 27 7.87 -10.09 2.85
C VAL A 27 7.76 -11.42 3.60
N VAL A 28 7.48 -12.52 2.87
CA VAL A 28 7.42 -13.87 3.44
C VAL A 28 8.78 -14.35 3.93
N TRP A 29 9.84 -14.21 3.12
CA TRP A 29 11.19 -14.63 3.50
C TRP A 29 11.71 -13.90 4.74
N ARG A 30 11.31 -12.64 4.93
CA ARG A 30 11.66 -11.82 6.11
C ARG A 30 10.71 -12.01 7.29
N ARG A 31 9.78 -12.98 7.21
CA ARG A 31 8.77 -13.28 8.24
C ARG A 31 7.84 -12.10 8.57
N MET A 32 7.72 -11.10 7.71
CA MET A 32 6.89 -9.92 7.95
C MET A 32 5.45 -10.10 7.44
N ALA A 33 4.77 -11.20 7.79
CA ALA A 33 3.49 -11.58 7.18
C ALA A 33 2.40 -10.50 7.29
N TYR A 34 2.42 -9.70 8.36
CA TYR A 34 1.46 -8.63 8.61
C TYR A 34 1.78 -7.30 7.88
N PHE A 35 2.90 -7.21 7.17
CA PHE A 35 3.33 -5.94 6.58
C PHE A 35 2.31 -5.40 5.57
N GLY A 36 1.82 -6.27 4.67
CA GLY A 36 0.83 -5.90 3.67
C GLY A 36 -0.45 -5.35 4.31
N ASP A 37 -0.98 -6.07 5.30
CA ASP A 37 -2.20 -5.67 6.02
C ASP A 37 -2.02 -4.34 6.79
N ALA A 38 -0.90 -4.19 7.49
CA ALA A 38 -0.58 -2.93 8.18
C ALA A 38 -0.46 -1.75 7.20
N THR A 39 0.21 -1.93 6.06
CA THR A 39 0.31 -0.88 5.04
C THR A 39 -1.02 -0.53 4.38
N ALA A 40 -1.92 -1.50 4.20
CA ALA A 40 -3.26 -1.26 3.68
C ALA A 40 -4.10 -0.41 4.65
N HIS A 41 -4.10 -0.75 5.94
CA HIS A 41 -4.78 0.05 6.97
C HIS A 41 -4.17 1.45 7.12
N ALA A 42 -2.84 1.58 6.99
CA ALA A 42 -2.17 2.89 6.95
C ALA A 42 -2.65 3.73 5.76
N ALA A 43 -2.81 3.13 4.59
CA ALA A 43 -3.30 3.83 3.40
C ALA A 43 -4.73 4.37 3.61
N ILE A 44 -5.60 3.65 4.33
CA ILE A 44 -6.95 4.13 4.69
C ILE A 44 -6.87 5.39 5.56
N LEU A 45 -6.00 5.41 6.57
CA LEU A 45 -5.73 6.61 7.36
C LEU A 45 -5.24 7.75 6.45
N GLY A 46 -4.33 7.46 5.51
CA GLY A 46 -3.85 8.42 4.54
C GLY A 46 -4.94 9.00 3.66
N VAL A 47 -5.89 8.18 3.21
CA VAL A 47 -7.08 8.62 2.45
C VAL A 47 -7.95 9.53 3.30
N ALA A 48 -8.22 9.14 4.55
CA ALA A 48 -9.03 9.94 5.48
C ALA A 48 -8.41 11.33 5.72
N LEU A 49 -7.09 11.37 5.96
CA LEU A 49 -6.36 12.62 6.13
C LEU A 49 -6.34 13.45 4.85
N ALA A 50 -6.15 12.85 3.67
CA ALA A 50 -6.21 13.55 2.40
C ALA A 50 -7.57 14.22 2.18
N LEU A 51 -8.65 13.51 2.47
CA LEU A 51 -10.01 14.06 2.38
C LEU A 51 -10.20 15.23 3.37
N ALA A 52 -9.76 15.08 4.62
CA ALA A 52 -9.83 16.14 5.63
C ALA A 52 -9.04 17.41 5.24
N LEU A 53 -7.89 17.23 4.60
CA LEU A 53 -6.98 18.30 4.18
C LEU A 53 -7.28 18.81 2.76
N SER A 54 -8.30 18.28 2.07
CA SER A 54 -8.59 18.57 0.66
C SER A 54 -7.39 18.33 -0.27
N LEU A 55 -6.58 17.32 0.02
CA LEU A 55 -5.43 16.89 -0.77
C LEU A 55 -5.79 15.72 -1.71
N PRO A 56 -4.99 15.47 -2.76
CA PRO A 56 -5.19 14.30 -3.62
C PRO A 56 -5.09 13.00 -2.80
N ILE A 57 -6.10 12.13 -2.92
CA ILE A 57 -6.20 10.87 -2.17
C ILE A 57 -4.94 10.01 -2.34
N PHE A 58 -4.44 9.91 -3.58
CA PHE A 58 -3.22 9.16 -3.90
C PHE A 58 -2.02 9.62 -3.06
N VAL A 59 -1.86 10.95 -2.86
CA VAL A 59 -0.75 11.51 -2.10
C VAL A 59 -0.86 11.13 -0.63
N GLY A 60 -2.05 11.25 -0.02
CA GLY A 60 -2.24 10.86 1.38
C GLY A 60 -2.00 9.37 1.61
N ALA A 61 -2.54 8.52 0.73
CA ALA A 61 -2.32 7.09 0.77
C ALA A 61 -0.83 6.73 0.66
N LEU A 62 -0.12 7.32 -0.32
CA LEU A 62 1.31 7.10 -0.53
C LEU A 62 2.14 7.55 0.68
N VAL A 63 1.86 8.74 1.22
CA VAL A 63 2.60 9.29 2.38
C VAL A 63 2.42 8.40 3.61
N MET A 64 1.20 7.94 3.91
CA MET A 64 0.99 7.02 5.04
C MET A 64 1.59 5.63 4.81
N ALA A 65 1.51 5.08 3.59
CA ALA A 65 2.13 3.80 3.29
C ALA A 65 3.66 3.84 3.45
N LEU A 66 4.31 4.91 2.96
CA LEU A 66 5.75 5.13 3.17
C LEU A 66 6.07 5.38 4.65
N GLY A 67 5.21 6.15 5.35
CA GLY A 67 5.31 6.38 6.78
C GLY A 67 5.27 5.09 7.61
N MET A 68 4.39 4.15 7.24
CA MET A 68 4.34 2.81 7.85
C MET A 68 5.66 2.05 7.66
N GLY A 69 6.20 2.04 6.44
CA GLY A 69 7.50 1.41 6.17
C GLY A 69 8.63 2.02 7.02
N LEU A 70 8.66 3.35 7.14
CA LEU A 70 9.63 4.06 8.00
C LEU A 70 9.45 3.72 9.47
N ALA A 71 8.21 3.73 9.98
CA ALA A 71 7.90 3.40 11.37
C ALA A 71 8.38 1.98 11.72
N VAL A 72 8.06 0.99 10.87
CA VAL A 72 8.51 -0.40 11.04
C VAL A 72 10.04 -0.50 11.02
N THR A 73 10.71 0.20 10.10
CA THR A 73 12.18 0.20 10.02
C THR A 73 12.83 0.78 11.28
N LEU A 74 12.32 1.91 11.78
CA LEU A 74 12.82 2.53 13.01
C LEU A 74 12.58 1.66 14.24
N LEU A 75 11.43 0.98 14.29
CA LEU A 75 11.05 0.13 15.42
C LEU A 75 11.84 -1.18 15.42
N ALA A 76 12.13 -1.73 14.24
CA ALA A 76 13.03 -2.88 14.07
C ALA A 76 14.45 -2.55 14.57
N HIS A 77 14.97 -1.34 14.28
CA HIS A 77 16.26 -0.90 14.81
C HIS A 77 16.31 -0.76 16.34
N ARG A 78 15.16 -0.60 17.00
CA ARG A 78 15.05 -0.55 18.47
C ARG A 78 14.95 -1.94 19.11
N GLY A 79 15.04 -3.02 18.33
CA GLY A 79 14.95 -4.40 18.83
C GLY A 79 13.54 -4.85 19.20
N LEU A 80 12.50 -4.12 18.78
CA LEU A 80 11.12 -4.51 19.00
C LEU A 80 10.70 -5.60 18.01
N ALA A 81 9.86 -6.53 18.48
CA ALA A 81 9.30 -7.59 17.64
C ALA A 81 8.47 -6.98 16.51
N VAL A 82 8.95 -7.14 15.26
CA VAL A 82 8.37 -6.54 14.05
C VAL A 82 6.92 -6.95 13.87
N ASP A 83 6.56 -8.19 14.19
CA ASP A 83 5.19 -8.69 14.04
C ASP A 83 4.21 -8.03 15.03
N THR A 84 4.63 -7.85 16.29
CA THR A 84 3.82 -7.14 17.30
C THR A 84 3.66 -5.67 16.92
N ALA A 85 4.75 -5.04 16.47
CA ALA A 85 4.74 -3.68 15.97
C ALA A 85 3.75 -3.50 14.80
N LEU A 86 3.84 -4.38 13.79
CA LEU A 86 2.96 -4.36 12.63
C LEU A 86 1.49 -4.53 13.04
N GLY A 87 1.18 -5.47 13.95
CA GLY A 87 -0.18 -5.67 14.45
C GLY A 87 -0.74 -4.44 15.16
N VAL A 88 0.05 -3.82 16.06
CA VAL A 88 -0.37 -2.61 16.78
C VAL A 88 -0.55 -1.44 15.82
N LEU A 89 0.40 -1.23 14.91
CA LEU A 89 0.35 -0.13 13.94
C LEU A 89 -0.83 -0.29 12.96
N ALA A 90 -1.14 -1.51 12.51
CA ALA A 90 -2.30 -1.80 11.67
C ALA A 90 -3.60 -1.36 12.33
N HIS A 91 -3.90 -1.88 13.53
CA HIS A 91 -5.13 -1.58 14.25
C HIS A 91 -5.22 -0.11 14.66
N SER A 92 -4.09 0.48 15.08
CA SER A 92 -4.04 1.91 15.41
C SER A 92 -4.36 2.77 14.19
N SER A 93 -3.76 2.47 13.04
CA SER A 93 -4.00 3.23 11.81
C SER A 93 -5.44 3.12 11.33
N LEU A 94 -6.05 1.93 11.40
CA LEU A 94 -7.46 1.73 11.08
C LEU A 94 -8.36 2.52 12.03
N ALA A 95 -8.11 2.45 13.35
CA ALA A 95 -8.89 3.17 14.35
C ALA A 95 -8.81 4.69 14.15
N PHE A 96 -7.60 5.24 13.97
CA PHE A 96 -7.42 6.66 13.67
C PHE A 96 -8.06 7.04 12.33
N GLY A 97 -7.98 6.18 11.31
CA GLY A 97 -8.59 6.43 10.01
C GLY A 97 -10.11 6.51 10.10
N LEU A 98 -10.75 5.58 10.83
CA LEU A 98 -12.19 5.59 11.09
C LEU A 98 -12.64 6.83 11.86
N VAL A 99 -11.88 7.23 12.88
CA VAL A 99 -12.15 8.48 13.62
C VAL A 99 -12.00 9.70 12.71
N ALA A 100 -10.95 9.75 11.88
CA ALA A 100 -10.77 10.85 10.94
C ALA A 100 -11.93 10.94 9.94
N VAL A 101 -12.41 9.81 9.41
CA VAL A 101 -13.57 9.78 8.51
C VAL A 101 -14.85 10.18 9.22
N SER A 102 -15.08 9.77 10.48
CA SER A 102 -16.32 10.10 11.20
C SER A 102 -16.47 11.60 11.51
N LEU A 103 -15.35 12.33 11.55
CA LEU A 103 -15.33 13.79 11.69
C LEU A 103 -15.66 14.51 10.38
N LEU A 104 -15.62 13.84 9.23
CA LEU A 104 -15.98 14.40 7.93
C LEU A 104 -17.51 14.36 7.75
N THR A 105 -18.17 15.50 7.90
CA THR A 105 -19.64 15.59 7.87
C THR A 105 -20.21 15.64 6.45
N ASP A 106 -19.47 16.19 5.49
CA ASP A 106 -19.91 16.39 4.11
C ASP A 106 -19.46 15.30 3.12
N VAL A 107 -18.61 14.35 3.55
CA VAL A 107 -18.03 13.35 2.67
C VAL A 107 -18.64 11.97 2.95
N ARG A 108 -19.55 11.52 2.08
CA ARG A 108 -20.02 10.13 2.08
C ARG A 108 -18.94 9.21 1.53
N VAL A 109 -18.02 8.77 2.39
CA VAL A 109 -16.98 7.79 2.03
C VAL A 109 -17.60 6.40 1.94
N ASN A 110 -17.55 5.78 0.76
CA ASN A 110 -17.88 4.37 0.61
C ASN A 110 -16.69 3.51 1.09
N LEU A 111 -16.69 3.15 2.38
CA LEU A 111 -15.63 2.30 2.96
C LEU A 111 -15.46 0.98 2.21
N MET A 112 -16.55 0.34 1.79
CA MET A 112 -16.49 -0.92 1.05
C MET A 112 -15.80 -0.72 -0.31
N GLY A 113 -16.12 0.38 -0.99
CA GLY A 113 -15.45 0.77 -2.24
C GLY A 113 -13.96 1.07 -2.05
N LEU A 114 -13.56 1.59 -0.88
CA LEU A 114 -12.16 1.87 -0.56
C LEU A 114 -11.37 0.63 -0.14
N LEU A 115 -12.01 -0.28 0.61
CA LEU A 115 -11.41 -1.51 1.12
C LEU A 115 -11.23 -2.57 0.05
N PHE A 116 -12.24 -2.75 -0.82
CA PHE A 116 -12.22 -3.79 -1.86
C PHE A 116 -11.79 -3.24 -3.22
N GLY A 117 -11.95 -1.93 -3.46
CA GLY A 117 -11.66 -1.29 -4.73
C GLY A 117 -12.68 -1.61 -5.82
N ASP A 118 -12.62 -0.85 -6.91
CA ASP A 118 -13.32 -1.16 -8.16
C ASP A 118 -12.31 -1.14 -9.33
N ILE A 119 -11.88 -2.34 -9.75
CA ILE A 119 -10.92 -2.49 -10.84
C ILE A 119 -11.50 -2.10 -12.21
N LEU A 120 -12.83 -2.10 -12.36
CA LEU A 120 -13.49 -1.75 -13.61
C LEU A 120 -13.51 -0.23 -13.84
N ALA A 121 -13.42 0.56 -12.77
CA ALA A 121 -13.40 2.02 -12.82
C ALA A 121 -12.04 2.62 -13.25
N VAL A 122 -10.96 1.82 -13.32
CA VAL A 122 -9.57 2.28 -13.52
C VAL A 122 -9.39 3.06 -14.83
N SER A 123 -9.10 4.37 -14.76
CA SER A 123 -8.94 5.25 -15.92
C SER A 123 -7.63 5.01 -16.71
N ARG A 124 -7.48 5.66 -17.87
CA ARG A 124 -6.23 5.58 -18.66
C ARG A 124 -5.04 6.22 -17.92
N ALA A 125 -5.29 7.29 -17.16
CA ALA A 125 -4.26 7.93 -16.34
C ALA A 125 -3.80 7.01 -15.21
N ASP A 126 -4.74 6.29 -14.59
CA ASP A 126 -4.44 5.32 -13.53
C ASP A 126 -3.57 4.16 -14.05
N ILE A 127 -3.81 3.69 -15.28
CA ILE A 127 -2.95 2.68 -15.90
C ILE A 127 -1.52 3.18 -16.05
N ALA A 128 -1.32 4.42 -16.51
CA ALA A 128 0.02 5.00 -16.61
C ALA A 128 0.69 5.11 -15.23
N LEU A 129 -0.06 5.46 -14.19
CA LEU A 129 0.44 5.51 -12.82
C LEU A 129 0.81 4.12 -12.27
N ILE A 130 -0.04 3.12 -12.49
CA ILE A 130 0.20 1.74 -12.07
C ILE A 130 1.45 1.18 -12.75
N TRP A 131 1.57 1.34 -14.08
CA TRP A 131 2.70 0.81 -14.83
C TRP A 131 4.01 1.56 -14.55
N SER A 132 3.96 2.88 -14.36
CA SER A 132 5.15 3.64 -13.93
C SER A 132 5.59 3.25 -12.51
N GLY A 133 4.65 3.07 -11.59
CA GLY A 133 4.93 2.55 -10.25
C GLY A 133 5.48 1.12 -10.28
N ALA A 134 4.90 0.23 -11.08
CA ALA A 134 5.39 -1.13 -11.24
C ALA A 134 6.80 -1.17 -11.84
N ALA A 135 7.07 -0.37 -12.87
CA ALA A 135 8.40 -0.23 -13.46
C ALA A 135 9.41 0.30 -12.43
N LEU A 136 9.02 1.28 -11.60
CA LEU A 136 9.85 1.80 -10.52
C LEU A 136 10.17 0.71 -9.48
N VAL A 137 9.15 -0.02 -9.01
CA VAL A 137 9.33 -1.11 -8.02
C VAL A 137 10.24 -2.20 -8.57
N VAL A 138 9.96 -2.69 -9.78
CA VAL A 138 10.78 -3.73 -10.42
C VAL A 138 12.20 -3.21 -10.68
N GLY A 139 12.34 -1.97 -11.15
CA GLY A 139 13.64 -1.33 -11.36
C GLY A 139 14.46 -1.24 -10.06
N LEU A 140 13.84 -0.85 -8.95
CA LEU A 140 14.47 -0.82 -7.63
C LEU A 140 14.85 -2.22 -7.13
N LEU A 141 13.98 -3.22 -7.35
CA LEU A 141 14.26 -4.61 -7.00
C LEU A 141 15.46 -5.17 -7.77
N VAL A 142 15.52 -4.93 -9.08
CA VAL A 142 16.65 -5.36 -9.92
C VAL A 142 17.92 -4.63 -9.50
N TRP A 143 17.85 -3.31 -9.31
CA TRP A 143 19.01 -2.51 -8.91
C TRP A 143 19.58 -2.91 -7.54
N ARG A 144 18.71 -3.24 -6.57
CA ARG A 144 19.12 -3.62 -5.21
C ARG A 144 19.07 -5.13 -4.94
N TRP A 145 19.02 -5.97 -5.97
CA TRP A 145 18.80 -7.42 -5.85
C TRP A 145 19.77 -8.09 -4.86
N SER A 146 21.08 -7.83 -5.00
CA SER A 146 22.10 -8.40 -4.12
C SER A 146 21.94 -7.95 -2.67
N ALA A 147 21.68 -6.66 -2.44
CA ALA A 147 21.49 -6.11 -1.10
C ALA A 147 20.22 -6.66 -0.42
N LEU A 148 19.13 -6.82 -1.17
CA LEU A 148 17.88 -7.39 -0.67
C LEU A 148 18.05 -8.86 -0.28
N LEU A 149 18.75 -9.66 -1.10
CA LEU A 149 19.05 -11.06 -0.76
C LEU A 149 19.97 -11.20 0.46
N MET A 150 20.99 -10.33 0.58
CA MET A 150 21.83 -10.32 1.78
C MET A 150 21.03 -9.99 3.04
N SER A 151 20.03 -9.11 2.94
CA SER A 151 19.15 -8.79 4.06
C SER A 151 18.24 -9.95 4.50
N THR A 152 17.97 -10.92 3.62
CA THR A 152 17.19 -12.12 3.97
C THR A 152 18.04 -13.22 4.62
N LEU A 153 19.36 -13.24 4.37
CA LEU A 153 20.27 -14.24 4.93
C LEU A 153 20.72 -13.92 6.36
N ASN A 154 20.64 -12.64 6.75
CA ASN A 154 21.16 -12.12 8.02
C ASN A 154 20.05 -11.84 9.05
N ALA A 155 18.90 -12.50 8.91
CA ALA A 155 17.72 -12.34 9.77
C ALA A 155 17.65 -13.43 10.85
#